data_AF-D5G7P8-F1
#
_entry.id   AF-D5G7P8-F1
#
_cell.length_a   1.000
_cell.length_b   1.000
_cell.length_c   1.000
_cell.angle_alpha   90.00
_cell.angle_beta   90.00
_cell.angle_gamma   90.00
#
_symmetry.space_group_name_H-M   'P 1'
#
loop_
_entity.id
_entity.type
_entity.pdbx_description
1 polymer ?
#
loop_
_entity_poly.entity_id
_entity_poly.type
_entity_poly.pdbx_seq_one_letter_code
_entity_poly.pdbx_strand_id
1 'polypeptide(L)'
;MFRFRKTLDVLTLFHAPASAASKRILETLRSSPAAHKKSFELDVVEAPTVPTPTQLASILEFTGKSRVGEVVPGARSEDDAARMLKVEEEGGAGRMVRPLLVDWNNGRAVVGGDEGAVLRLLETLPGS
;
A
#
# COMPACT_ATOMS: atom_id res chain seq x y z
N MET A 1 -1.11 31.97 -19.67
CA MET A 1 -0.09 30.95 -19.36
C MET A 1 -0.72 29.93 -18.43
N PHE A 2 -1.11 28.76 -18.95
CA PHE A 2 -1.68 27.70 -18.14
C PHE A 2 -0.55 27.02 -17.36
N ARG A 3 -0.57 27.13 -16.03
CA ARG A 3 0.30 26.34 -15.14
C ARG A 3 -0.40 25.01 -14.93
N PHE A 4 0.08 23.96 -15.59
CA PHE A 4 -0.29 22.59 -15.23
C PHE A 4 0.15 22.35 -13.79
N ARG A 5 -0.81 22.23 -12.86
CA ARG A 5 -0.52 21.75 -11.52
C ARG A 5 -0.16 20.27 -11.66
N LYS A 6 1.05 19.89 -11.25
CA LYS A 6 1.34 18.48 -10.99
C LYS A 6 0.34 18.01 -9.93
N THR A 7 -0.41 16.96 -10.25
CA THR A 7 -1.25 16.27 -9.26
C THR A 7 -0.32 15.72 -8.18
N LEU A 8 -0.74 15.80 -6.91
CA LEU A 8 0.01 15.17 -5.83
C LEU A 8 0.07 13.66 -6.08
N ASP A 9 1.15 13.04 -5.62
CA ASP A 9 1.25 11.58 -5.63
C ASP A 9 0.27 11.01 -4.61
N VAL A 10 -0.44 9.95 -4.97
CA VAL A 10 -1.41 9.30 -4.08
C VAL A 10 -0.75 8.05 -3.48
N LEU A 11 -0.57 8.09 -2.17
CA LEU A 11 -0.14 6.93 -1.39
C LEU A 11 -1.36 6.27 -0.75
N THR A 12 -1.62 5.00 -1.07
CA THR A 12 -2.64 4.20 -0.38
C THR A 12 -1.98 3.28 0.64
N LEU A 13 -2.37 3.41 1.91
CA LEU A 13 -2.00 2.51 2.99
C LEU A 13 -3.15 1.54 3.29
N PHE A 14 -2.96 0.26 2.99
CA PHE A 14 -3.83 -0.79 3.51
C PHE A 14 -3.48 -1.07 4.98
N HIS A 15 -4.34 -0.60 5.88
CA HIS A 15 -4.14 -0.57 7.32
C HIS A 15 -4.92 -1.68 8.03
N ALA A 16 -4.35 -2.25 9.11
CA ALA A 16 -5.05 -3.12 10.04
C ALA A 16 -5.04 -2.50 11.44
N PRO A 17 -6.19 -2.02 11.98
CA PRO A 17 -6.25 -1.37 13.30
C PRO A 17 -5.80 -2.25 14.47
N ALA A 18 -5.83 -3.57 14.32
CA ALA A 18 -5.32 -4.50 15.32
C ALA A 18 -3.79 -4.69 15.26
N SER A 19 -3.13 -4.28 14.17
CA SER A 19 -1.69 -4.48 13.96
C SER A 19 -0.87 -3.29 14.47
N ALA A 20 0.05 -3.56 15.40
CA ALA A 20 1.02 -2.57 15.89
C ALA A 20 1.91 -2.03 14.75
N ALA A 21 2.31 -2.90 13.82
CA ALA A 21 3.08 -2.50 12.64
C ALA A 21 2.29 -1.52 11.77
N SER A 22 1.00 -1.78 11.52
CA SER A 22 0.16 -0.88 10.74
C SER A 22 -0.05 0.49 11.39
N LYS A 23 -0.16 0.53 12.73
CA LYS A 23 -0.23 1.81 13.48
C LYS A 23 1.05 2.62 13.32
N ARG A 24 2.20 1.98 13.51
CA ARG A 24 3.51 2.63 13.40
C ARG A 24 3.76 3.22 12.00
N ILE A 25 3.42 2.49 10.94
CA ILE A 25 3.54 3.01 9.57
C ILE A 25 2.57 4.18 9.33
N LEU A 26 1.33 4.08 9.80
CA LEU A 26 0.37 5.18 9.69
C LEU A 26 0.87 6.46 10.40
N GLU A 27 1.41 6.34 11.60
CA GLU A 27 2.02 7.44 12.35
C GLU A 27 3.24 8.03 11.62
N THR A 28 4.07 7.16 11.02
CA THR A 28 5.23 7.59 10.22
C THR A 28 4.80 8.42 9.03
N LEU A 29 3.77 7.99 8.30
CA LEU A 29 3.25 8.69 7.12
C LEU A 29 2.55 10.00 7.49
N ARG A 30 1.93 10.09 8.68
CA ARG A 30 1.23 11.30 9.14
C ARG A 30 2.13 12.33 9.82
N SER A 31 3.19 11.89 10.50
CA SER A 31 3.87 12.76 11.47
C SER A 31 5.40 12.71 11.42
N SER A 32 6.02 11.86 10.59
CA SER A 32 7.49 11.83 10.52
C SER A 32 8.06 13.10 9.86
N PRO A 33 9.26 13.54 10.25
CA PRO A 33 9.96 14.63 9.55
C PRO A 33 10.21 14.32 8.06
N ALA A 34 10.33 13.04 7.70
CA ALA A 34 10.47 12.62 6.31
C ALA A 34 9.17 12.87 5.52
N ALA A 35 8.01 12.51 6.08
CA ALA A 35 6.72 12.74 5.45
C ALA A 35 6.40 14.24 5.29
N HIS A 36 6.69 15.05 6.31
CA HIS A 36 6.44 16.50 6.27
C HIS A 36 7.22 17.26 5.18
N LYS A 37 8.35 16.70 4.71
CA LYS A 37 9.16 17.29 3.64
C LYS A 37 8.63 16.95 2.24
N LYS A 38 7.54 16.20 2.14
CA LYS A 38 7.06 15.60 0.90
C LYS A 38 5.63 16.02 0.60
N SER A 39 5.32 16.07 -0.69
CA SER A 39 4.00 16.45 -1.22
C SER A 39 3.28 15.21 -1.73
N PHE A 40 2.34 14.68 -0.95
CA PHE A 40 1.51 13.54 -1.34
C PHE A 40 0.15 13.59 -0.64
N GLU A 41 -0.81 12.87 -1.20
CA GLU A 41 -2.10 12.60 -0.57
C GLU A 41 -2.06 11.19 0.02
N LEU A 42 -2.46 11.05 1.29
CA LEU A 42 -2.52 9.76 1.97
C LEU A 42 -3.95 9.26 2.03
N ASP A 43 -4.20 8.16 1.33
CA ASP A 43 -5.42 7.37 1.43
C ASP A 43 -5.19 6.18 2.38
N VAL A 44 -6.14 5.91 3.28
CA VAL A 44 -6.03 4.85 4.28
C VAL A 44 -7.21 3.91 4.13
N VAL A 45 -6.92 2.66 3.75
CA VAL A 45 -7.92 1.62 3.55
C VAL A 45 -7.82 0.62 4.69
N GLU A 46 -8.79 0.65 5.59
CA GLU A 46 -8.82 -0.24 6.75
C GLU A 46 -9.38 -1.63 6.40
N ALA A 47 -8.90 -2.68 7.08
CA ALA A 47 -9.48 -4.01 6.99
C ALA A 47 -10.95 -3.99 7.46
N PRO A 48 -11.87 -4.76 6.83
CA PRO A 48 -11.63 -5.83 5.86
C PRO A 48 -11.59 -5.38 4.38
N THR A 49 -11.64 -4.07 4.09
CA THR A 49 -11.67 -3.58 2.70
C THR A 49 -10.40 -3.97 1.96
N VAL A 50 -10.54 -4.71 0.86
CA VAL A 50 -9.45 -5.20 0.00
C VAL A 50 -9.34 -4.38 -1.28
N PRO A 51 -8.17 -4.36 -1.97
CA PRO A 51 -8.08 -3.78 -3.30
C PRO A 51 -9.01 -4.50 -4.29
N THR A 52 -9.55 -3.74 -5.24
CA THR A 52 -10.25 -4.32 -6.41
C THR A 52 -9.29 -5.23 -7.20
N PRO A 53 -9.78 -6.19 -8.02
CA PRO A 53 -8.93 -7.08 -8.81
C PRO A 53 -7.91 -6.34 -9.69
N THR A 54 -8.31 -5.23 -10.31
CA THR A 54 -7.41 -4.39 -11.11
C THR A 54 -6.32 -3.74 -10.26
N GLN A 55 -6.67 -3.25 -9.06
CA GLN A 55 -5.69 -2.70 -8.13
C GLN A 55 -4.71 -3.78 -7.63
N LEU A 56 -5.20 -4.99 -7.35
CA LEU A 56 -4.36 -6.12 -6.98
C LEU A 56 -3.34 -6.44 -8.09
N ALA A 57 -3.78 -6.51 -9.34
CA ALA A 57 -2.89 -6.76 -10.49
C ALA A 57 -1.74 -5.74 -10.55
N SER A 58 -2.07 -4.45 -10.40
CA SER A 58 -1.08 -3.37 -10.35
C SER A 58 -0.12 -3.49 -9.15
N ILE A 59 -0.62 -3.83 -7.95
CA ILE A 59 0.22 -4.05 -6.76
C ILE A 59 1.19 -5.21 -7.01
N LEU A 60 0.72 -6.30 -7.62
CA LEU A 60 1.56 -7.44 -7.98
C LEU A 60 2.61 -7.09 -9.04
N GLU A 61 2.28 -6.18 -9.96
CA GLU A 61 3.26 -5.64 -10.90
C GLU A 61 4.34 -4.82 -10.19
N PHE A 62 3.97 -3.96 -9.24
CA PHE A 62 4.91 -3.10 -8.49
C PHE A 62 5.80 -3.89 -7.53
N THR A 63 5.27 -4.95 -6.92
CA THR A 63 6.01 -5.84 -6.02
C THR A 63 6.82 -6.90 -6.78
N GLY A 64 6.41 -7.21 -8.01
CA GLY A 64 6.92 -8.31 -8.82
C GLY A 64 6.00 -9.53 -8.74
N LYS A 65 5.46 -9.96 -9.89
CA LYS A 65 4.42 -11.03 -9.97
C LYS A 65 4.81 -12.35 -9.31
N SER A 66 6.11 -12.65 -9.22
CA SER A 66 6.62 -13.85 -8.52
C SER A 66 6.47 -13.79 -7.00
N ARG A 67 6.17 -12.63 -6.41
CA ARG A 67 6.04 -12.39 -4.96
C ARG A 67 4.59 -12.33 -4.49
N VAL A 68 3.65 -12.87 -5.26
CA VAL A 68 2.22 -12.89 -4.91
C VAL A 68 1.94 -13.44 -3.51
N GLY A 69 2.67 -14.48 -3.09
CA GLY A 69 2.53 -15.07 -1.76
C GLY A 69 3.01 -14.16 -0.61
N GLU A 70 3.79 -13.12 -0.90
CA GLU A 70 4.19 -12.12 0.10
C GLU A 70 3.11 -11.06 0.30
N VAL A 71 2.36 -10.72 -0.77
CA VAL A 71 1.22 -9.79 -0.70
C VAL A 71 0.00 -10.48 -0.11
N VAL A 72 -0.28 -11.71 -0.57
CA VAL A 72 -1.39 -12.54 -0.12
C VAL A 72 -0.86 -13.93 0.27
N PRO A 73 -0.48 -14.13 1.55
CA PRO A 73 -0.10 -15.42 2.11
C PRO A 73 -0.96 -16.59 1.64
N GLY A 74 -0.32 -17.57 1.01
CA GLY A 74 -0.95 -18.78 0.48
C GLY A 74 -1.34 -18.72 -1.00
N ALA A 75 -1.37 -17.53 -1.61
CA ALA A 75 -1.62 -17.39 -3.03
C ALA A 75 -0.41 -17.86 -3.87
N ARG A 76 -0.69 -18.58 -4.95
CA ARG A 76 0.32 -19.05 -5.93
C ARG A 76 0.25 -18.32 -7.26
N SER A 77 -0.86 -17.64 -7.51
CA SER A 77 -1.16 -16.90 -8.72
C SER A 77 -2.00 -15.65 -8.38
N GLU A 78 -2.08 -14.73 -9.34
CA GLU A 78 -2.95 -13.55 -9.25
C GLU A 78 -4.43 -13.95 -9.08
N ASP A 79 -4.89 -14.95 -9.83
CA ASP A 79 -6.26 -15.49 -9.71
C ASP A 79 -6.53 -16.08 -8.32
N ASP A 80 -5.57 -16.82 -7.75
CA ASP A 80 -5.70 -17.36 -6.39
C ASP A 80 -5.77 -16.22 -5.36
N ALA A 81 -4.91 -15.21 -5.51
CA ALA A 81 -4.90 -14.04 -4.64
C ALA A 81 -6.25 -13.29 -4.71
N ALA A 82 -6.77 -13.03 -5.91
CA ALA A 82 -8.06 -12.36 -6.10
C ALA A 82 -9.21 -13.14 -5.44
N ARG A 83 -9.23 -14.47 -5.58
CA ARG A 83 -10.22 -15.33 -4.91
C ARG A 83 -10.10 -15.25 -3.38
N MET A 84 -8.88 -15.26 -2.85
CA MET A 84 -8.63 -15.17 -1.41
C MET A 84 -9.05 -13.81 -0.83
N LEU A 85 -8.79 -12.71 -1.54
CA LEU A 85 -9.20 -11.37 -1.11
C LEU A 85 -10.72 -11.19 -1.12
N LYS A 86 -11.40 -11.78 -2.11
CA LYS A 86 -12.88 -11.77 -2.13
C LYS A 86 -13.47 -12.46 -0.89
N VAL A 87 -12.87 -13.56 -0.45
CA VAL A 87 -13.28 -14.24 0.78
C VAL A 87 -13.00 -13.38 2.03
N GLU A 88 -11.91 -12.60 2.06
CA GLU A 88 -11.64 -11.62 3.14
C GLU A 88 -12.69 -10.51 3.19
N GLU A 89 -13.06 -9.96 2.03
CA GLU A 89 -14.11 -8.94 1.92
C GLU A 89 -15.47 -9.43 2.43
N GLU A 90 -15.79 -10.70 2.19
CA GLU A 90 -17.02 -11.38 2.64
C GLU A 90 -16.99 -11.78 4.13
N GLY A 91 -15.98 -11.36 4.90
CA GLY A 91 -15.86 -11.60 6.34
C GLY A 91 -14.99 -12.80 6.73
N GLY A 92 -14.25 -13.37 5.78
CA GLY A 92 -13.25 -14.41 6.03
C GLY A 92 -11.99 -13.89 6.73
N ALA A 93 -11.25 -14.78 7.39
CA ALA A 93 -10.02 -14.43 8.09
C ALA A 93 -8.95 -13.86 7.14
N GLY A 94 -8.38 -12.72 7.50
CA GLY A 94 -7.47 -11.90 6.67
C GLY A 94 -6.33 -12.70 6.03
N ARG A 95 -6.16 -12.49 4.73
CA ARG A 95 -5.13 -13.11 3.89
C ARG A 95 -4.13 -12.10 3.38
N MET A 96 -4.54 -10.85 3.13
CA MET A 96 -3.61 -9.83 2.68
C MET A 96 -2.66 -9.42 3.81
N VAL A 97 -1.37 -9.28 3.51
CA VAL A 97 -0.42 -8.70 4.46
C VAL A 97 -0.77 -7.25 4.71
N ARG A 98 -0.81 -6.87 5.99
CA ARG A 98 -0.98 -5.49 6.45
C ARG A 98 0.10 -5.13 7.47
N PRO A 99 0.71 -3.94 7.40
CA PRO A 99 0.43 -2.88 6.44
C PRO A 99 0.93 -3.20 5.03
N LEU A 100 0.32 -2.59 4.02
CA LEU A 100 0.82 -2.56 2.64
C LEU A 100 0.67 -1.14 2.11
N LEU A 101 1.77 -0.50 1.75
CA LEU A 101 1.81 0.86 1.24
C LEU A 101 2.01 0.82 -0.28
N VAL A 102 1.18 1.55 -1.02
CA VAL A 102 1.23 1.60 -2.49
C VAL A 102 1.39 3.05 -2.93
N ASP A 103 2.34 3.28 -3.82
CA ASP A 103 2.50 4.51 -4.60
C ASP A 103 2.08 4.22 -6.03
N TRP A 104 0.86 4.65 -6.38
CA TRP A 104 0.28 4.42 -7.69
C TRP A 104 0.95 5.25 -8.79
N ASN A 105 1.50 6.40 -8.43
CA ASN A 105 2.10 7.35 -9.35
C ASN A 105 3.48 6.89 -9.82
N ASN A 106 4.25 6.28 -8.91
CA ASN A 106 5.62 5.84 -9.19
C ASN A 106 5.74 4.31 -9.37
N GLY A 107 4.63 3.58 -9.28
CA GLY A 107 4.59 2.13 -9.49
C GLY A 107 5.38 1.35 -8.44
N ARG A 108 5.23 1.72 -7.16
CA ARG A 108 5.98 1.12 -6.04
C ARG A 108 5.02 0.61 -4.98
N ALA A 109 5.43 -0.46 -4.31
CA ALA A 109 4.72 -0.95 -3.14
C ALA A 109 5.70 -1.47 -2.09
N VAL A 110 5.37 -1.22 -0.81
CA VAL A 110 6.07 -1.75 0.35
C VAL A 110 5.12 -2.69 1.07
N VAL A 111 5.50 -3.96 1.14
CA VAL A 111 4.73 -5.01 1.79
C VAL A 111 5.22 -5.18 3.22
N GLY A 112 4.30 -5.16 4.19
CA GLY A 112 4.61 -5.34 5.60
C GLY A 112 5.07 -4.07 6.31
N GLY A 113 5.51 -4.23 7.56
CA GLY A 113 5.86 -3.14 8.49
C GLY A 113 7.30 -2.65 8.43
N ASP A 114 8.00 -2.78 7.29
CA ASP A 114 9.38 -2.29 7.16
C ASP A 114 9.40 -0.75 7.05
N GLU A 115 9.62 -0.09 8.19
CA GLU A 115 9.72 1.37 8.28
C GLU A 115 10.88 1.93 7.44
N GLY A 116 11.99 1.20 7.31
CA GLY A 116 13.12 1.62 6.48
C GLY A 116 12.77 1.65 5.00
N ALA A 117 12.01 0.67 4.52
CA ALA A 117 11.49 0.66 3.16
C ALA A 117 10.47 1.79 2.92
N VAL A 118 9.61 2.10 3.90
CA VAL A 118 8.67 3.23 3.83
C VAL A 118 9.40 4.57 3.74
N LEU A 119 10.44 4.78 4.55
CA LEU A 119 11.25 6.01 4.49
C LEU A 119 11.92 6.19 3.13
N ARG A 120 12.49 5.11 2.56
CA ARG A 120 13.07 5.14 1.21
C ARG A 120 12.03 5.44 0.13
N LEU A 121 10.80 4.96 0.28
CA LEU A 121 9.70 5.31 -0.64
C LEU A 121 9.39 6.81 -0.54
N LEU A 122 9.23 7.35 0.68
CA LEU A 122 8.99 8.78 0.89
C LEU A 122 10.09 9.65 0.28
N GLU A 123 11.35 9.23 0.35
CA GLU A 123 12.47 9.95 -0.27
C GLU A 123 12.32 10.14 -1.78
N THR A 124 11.61 9.24 -2.47
CA THR A 124 11.37 9.33 -3.91
C THR A 124 10.27 10.33 -4.29
N LEU A 125 9.42 10.72 -3.33
CA LEU A 125 8.33 11.66 -3.58
C LEU A 125 8.84 13.10 -3.81
N PRO A 126 8.07 13.93 -4.53
CA PRO A 126 8.33 15.35 -4.67
C PRO A 126 8.44 16.03 -3.30
N GLY A 127 9.36 16.99 -3.18
CA GLY A 127 9.46 17.85 -2.00
C GLY A 127 8.22 18.73 -1.81
N SER A 128 7.92 19.06 -0.56
CA SER A 128 6.97 20.10 -0.15
C SER A 128 7.49 21.51 -0.40
#